data_AF-A0A424JJZ7-F1
#
_entry.id   AF-A0A424JJZ7-F1
#
_cell.length_a   1.000
_cell.length_b   1.000
_cell.length_c   1.000
_cell.angle_alpha   90.00
_cell.angle_beta   90.00
_cell.angle_gamma   90.00
#
_symmetry.space_group_name_H-M   'P 1'
#
loop_
_entity.id
_entity.type
_entity.pdbx_description
1 polymer ?
#
loop_
_entity_poly.entity_id
_entity_poly.type
_entity_poly.pdbx_seq_one_letter_code
_entity_poly.pdbx_strand_id
1 'polypeptide(L)'
;MGLDQYAFARKGEEEVKLMQWRKHANLEGWMSNLYYSRGGQGDFNCVDLKLREEDLDSLQEEYRSLETSRGFFWGESHPDDDTDTQEFLTLAYRRLKEGWDIVYTSWW
;
A
#
# COMPACT_ATOMS: atom_id res chain seq x y z
N MET A 1 -20.10 -1.69 1.34
CA MET A 1 -18.72 -2.20 1.31
C MET A 1 -17.81 -1.03 1.01
N GLY A 2 -16.58 -1.01 1.50
CA GLY A 2 -15.66 0.10 1.30
C GLY A 2 -14.22 -0.36 1.41
N LEU A 3 -13.29 0.45 0.92
CA LEU A 3 -11.86 0.17 0.84
C LEU A 3 -11.14 0.00 2.18
N ASP A 4 -10.81 -1.24 2.53
CA ASP A 4 -9.94 -1.61 3.63
C ASP A 4 -8.58 -2.04 3.07
N GLN A 5 -7.49 -1.47 3.59
CA GLN A 5 -6.14 -1.65 3.06
C GLN A 5 -5.20 -2.09 4.17
N TYR A 6 -4.24 -2.95 3.83
CA TYR A 6 -3.32 -3.54 4.78
C TYR A 6 -1.92 -3.64 4.20
N ALA A 7 -0.93 -3.44 5.07
CA ALA A 7 0.46 -3.75 4.78
C ALA A 7 1.03 -4.73 5.81
N PHE A 8 1.79 -5.70 5.32
CA PHE A 8 2.39 -6.77 6.11
C PHE A 8 3.88 -6.90 5.81
N ALA A 9 4.66 -7.31 6.82
CA ALA A 9 5.98 -7.88 6.64
C ALA A 9 5.88 -9.41 6.72
N ARG A 10 6.44 -10.13 5.75
CA ARG A 10 6.45 -11.59 5.69
C ARG A 10 7.86 -12.15 5.65
N LYS A 11 8.11 -13.23 6.40
CA LYS A 11 9.38 -13.96 6.39
C LYS A 11 9.13 -15.43 6.70
N GLY A 12 9.20 -16.27 5.67
CA GLY A 12 8.79 -17.67 5.80
C GLY A 12 7.28 -17.79 6.10
N GLU A 13 6.93 -18.45 7.20
CA GLU A 13 5.55 -18.58 7.68
C GLU A 13 5.12 -17.44 8.62
N GLU A 14 6.05 -16.56 9.00
CA GLU A 14 5.75 -15.43 9.88
C GLU A 14 5.19 -14.25 9.07
N GLU A 15 4.10 -13.67 9.59
CA GLU A 15 3.49 -12.45 9.07
C GLU A 15 3.27 -11.46 10.21
N VAL A 16 3.66 -10.20 9.99
CA VAL A 16 3.46 -9.11 10.94
C VAL A 16 2.75 -7.96 10.24
N LYS A 17 1.57 -7.58 10.72
CA LYS A 17 0.87 -6.39 10.24
C LYS A 17 1.68 -5.14 10.57
N LEU A 18 1.95 -4.32 9.55
CA LEU A 18 2.66 -3.05 9.69
C LEU A 18 1.69 -1.88 9.79
N MET A 19 0.67 -1.85 8.93
CA MET A 19 -0.26 -0.74 8.87
C MET A 19 -1.62 -1.21 8.34
N GLN A 20 -2.65 -0.45 8.69
CA GLN A 20 -4.00 -0.58 8.15
C GLN A 20 -4.52 0.81 7.83
N TRP A 21 -5.06 0.99 6.63
CA TRP A 21 -5.75 2.22 6.25
C TRP A 21 -7.23 1.94 6.00
N ARG A 22 -8.04 2.98 6.18
CA ARG A 22 -9.45 2.95 5.85
C ARG A 22 -9.75 4.05 4.85
N LYS A 23 -10.13 3.65 3.63
CA LYS A 23 -10.53 4.57 2.54
C LYS A 23 -9.43 5.54 2.09
N HIS A 24 -8.16 5.13 2.16
CA HIS A 24 -7.06 5.90 1.59
C HIS A 24 -7.01 5.69 0.07
N ALA A 25 -7.97 6.31 -0.63
CA ALA A 25 -8.24 6.10 -2.05
C ALA A 25 -7.02 6.41 -2.95
N ASN A 26 -6.24 7.44 -2.61
CA ASN A 26 -5.08 7.85 -3.40
C ASN A 26 -3.95 6.81 -3.30
N LEU A 27 -3.70 6.26 -2.11
CA LEU A 27 -2.75 5.16 -1.95
C LEU A 27 -3.20 3.91 -2.71
N GLU A 28 -4.49 3.58 -2.66
CA GLU A 28 -5.03 2.46 -3.45
C GLU A 28 -4.83 2.69 -4.95
N GLY A 29 -5.07 3.91 -5.43
CA GLY A 29 -4.78 4.29 -6.81
C GLY A 29 -3.31 4.10 -7.19
N TRP A 30 -2.40 4.54 -6.33
CA TRP A 30 -0.96 4.39 -6.55
C TRP A 30 -0.54 2.91 -6.58
N MET A 31 -1.02 2.10 -5.62
CA MET A 31 -0.75 0.66 -5.54
C MET A 31 -1.33 -0.09 -6.74
N SER A 32 -2.53 0.30 -7.18
CA SER A 32 -3.17 -0.27 -8.38
C SER A 32 -2.38 0.04 -9.65
N ASN A 33 -1.89 1.28 -9.80
CA ASN A 33 -1.03 1.65 -10.91
C ASN A 33 0.28 0.84 -10.92
N LEU A 34 0.88 0.63 -9.75
CA LEU A 34 2.07 -0.22 -9.60
C LEU A 34 1.77 -1.70 -9.95
N TYR A 35 0.61 -2.21 -9.54
CA TYR A 35 0.17 -3.56 -9.90
C TYR A 35 0.02 -3.73 -11.42
N TYR A 36 -0.65 -2.79 -12.10
CA TYR A 36 -0.83 -2.85 -13.55
C TYR A 36 0.46 -2.62 -14.34
N SER A 37 1.37 -1.75 -13.86
CA SER A 37 2.67 -1.54 -14.51
C SER A 37 3.53 -2.81 -14.51
N ARG A 38 3.29 -3.71 -13.55
CA ARG A 38 3.93 -5.03 -13.43
C ARG A 38 3.20 -6.14 -14.20
N GLY A 39 2.21 -5.79 -15.03
CA GLY A 39 1.44 -6.75 -15.81
C GLY A 39 0.33 -7.45 -15.03
N GLY A 40 -0.07 -6.90 -13.89
CA GLY A 40 -1.26 -7.33 -13.16
C GLY A 40 -2.49 -7.38 -14.05
N GLN A 41 -3.32 -8.40 -13.88
CA GLN A 41 -4.56 -8.60 -14.65
C GLN A 41 -5.76 -8.66 -13.71
N GLY A 42 -6.93 -8.29 -14.24
CA GLY A 42 -8.17 -8.20 -13.45
C GLY A 42 -8.14 -7.06 -12.44
N ASP A 43 -9.14 -7.05 -11.55
CA ASP A 43 -9.26 -6.00 -10.54
C ASP A 43 -8.21 -6.17 -9.45
N PHE A 44 -7.60 -5.05 -9.05
CA PHE A 44 -6.73 -5.00 -7.87
C PHE A 44 -7.60 -4.99 -6.59
N ASN A 45 -8.06 -6.19 -6.21
CA ASN A 45 -8.94 -6.43 -5.07
C ASN A 45 -8.68 -7.84 -4.51
N CYS A 46 -8.37 -7.96 -3.23
CA CYS A 46 -7.90 -9.19 -2.59
C CYS A 46 -6.66 -9.79 -3.27
N VAL A 47 -5.78 -8.92 -3.79
CA VAL A 47 -4.53 -9.30 -4.47
C VAL A 47 -3.32 -8.80 -3.68
N ASP A 48 -2.37 -9.69 -3.43
CA ASP A 48 -1.13 -9.34 -2.76
C ASP A 48 -0.14 -8.68 -3.73
N LEU A 49 0.27 -7.46 -3.40
CA LEU A 49 1.30 -6.70 -4.10
C LEU A 49 2.57 -6.67 -3.25
N LYS A 50 3.60 -7.40 -3.68
CA LYS A 50 4.93 -7.34 -3.07
C LYS A 50 5.61 -6.02 -3.44
N LEU A 51 6.01 -5.25 -2.42
CA LEU A 51 6.72 -3.99 -2.56
C LEU A 51 8.23 -4.20 -2.46
N ARG A 52 8.95 -3.63 -3.43
CA ARG A 52 10.40 -3.60 -3.51
C ARG A 52 10.91 -2.29 -2.90
N GLU A 53 12.20 -2.24 -2.60
CA GLU A 53 12.84 -1.01 -2.09
C GLU A 53 12.59 0.19 -3.00
N GLU A 54 12.74 0.02 -4.32
CA GLU A 54 12.44 1.05 -5.34
C GLU A 54 10.99 1.58 -5.31
N ASP A 55 10.02 0.73 -4.93
CA ASP A 55 8.61 1.13 -4.81
C ASP A 55 8.42 2.01 -3.58
N LEU A 56 9.06 1.62 -2.47
CA LEU A 56 9.00 2.39 -1.24
C LEU A 56 9.70 3.74 -1.41
N ASP A 57 10.82 3.78 -2.14
CA ASP A 57 11.53 5.02 -2.45
C ASP A 57 10.63 5.97 -3.26
N SER A 58 9.98 5.45 -4.30
CA SER A 58 9.05 6.24 -5.13
C SER A 58 7.85 6.74 -4.30
N LEU A 59 7.24 5.85 -3.49
CA LEU A 59 6.14 6.23 -2.61
C LEU A 59 6.59 7.25 -1.55
N GLN A 60 7.81 7.15 -1.02
CA GLN A 60 8.36 8.09 -0.04
C GLN A 60 8.53 9.51 -0.61
N GLU A 61 8.79 9.63 -1.91
CA GLU A 61 8.84 10.92 -2.61
C GLU A 61 7.44 11.48 -2.92
N GLU A 62 6.48 10.60 -3.20
CA GLU A 62 5.18 10.99 -3.78
C GLU A 62 4.01 11.00 -2.78
N TYR A 63 4.13 10.38 -1.59
CA TYR A 63 2.96 10.08 -0.74
C TYR A 63 2.12 11.30 -0.34
N ARG A 64 2.73 12.49 -0.23
CA ARG A 64 2.06 13.76 0.12
C ARG A 64 1.30 14.40 -1.04
N SER A 65 1.55 13.95 -2.26
CA SER A 65 1.02 14.53 -3.49
C SER A 65 0.40 13.48 -4.40
N LEU A 66 0.00 12.32 -3.85
CA LEU A 66 -0.65 11.27 -4.61
C LEU A 66 -1.88 11.83 -5.32
N GLU A 67 -1.99 11.53 -6.60
CA GLU A 67 -3.10 11.98 -7.42
C GLU A 67 -4.43 11.52 -6.82
N THR A 68 -5.45 12.36 -6.97
CA THR A 68 -6.80 12.02 -6.54
C THR A 68 -7.29 10.81 -7.33
N SER A 69 -7.42 9.67 -6.65
CA SER A 69 -7.92 8.45 -7.27
C SER A 69 -9.37 8.19 -6.86
N ARG A 70 -10.15 7.58 -7.77
CA ARG A 70 -11.58 7.33 -7.55
C ARG A 70 -11.97 5.95 -8.05
N GLY A 71 -12.24 5.06 -7.11
CA GLY A 71 -13.02 3.84 -7.31
C GLY A 71 -14.39 3.99 -6.67
N PHE A 72 -15.40 3.30 -7.20
CA PHE A 72 -16.78 3.38 -6.72
C PHE A 72 -16.92 3.08 -5.21
N PHE A 73 -16.00 2.30 -4.64
CA PHE A 73 -15.97 1.88 -3.23
C PHE A 73 -14.83 2.49 -2.39
N TRP A 74 -14.00 3.37 -2.98
CA TRP A 74 -12.73 3.77 -2.35
C TRP A 74 -12.88 4.92 -1.35
N GLY A 75 -13.92 5.74 -1.46
CA GLY A 75 -14.06 6.92 -0.61
C GLY A 75 -13.10 8.05 -1.01
N GLU A 76 -12.77 8.91 -0.06
CA GLU A 76 -11.86 10.04 -0.24
C GLU A 76 -10.71 9.93 0.75
N SER A 77 -9.48 10.22 0.31
CA SER A 77 -8.34 10.31 1.21
C SER A 77 -8.47 11.50 2.16
N HIS A 78 -7.99 11.34 3.37
CA HIS A 78 -7.95 12.38 4.40
C HIS A 78 -6.51 12.87 4.65
N PRO A 79 -6.31 14.09 5.16
CA PRO A 79 -4.98 14.61 5.48
C PRO A 79 -4.19 13.73 6.47
N ASP A 80 -4.89 13.02 7.37
CA ASP A 80 -4.26 12.12 8.34
C ASP A 80 -3.64 10.88 7.67
N ASP A 81 -4.09 10.52 6.46
CA ASP A 81 -3.58 9.37 5.70
C ASP A 81 -2.08 9.52 5.36
N ASP A 82 -1.58 10.75 5.22
CA ASP A 82 -0.16 11.04 5.01
C ASP A 82 0.68 10.58 6.21
N THR A 83 0.15 10.75 7.43
CA THR A 83 0.86 10.38 8.65
C THR A 83 0.98 8.86 8.76
N ASP A 84 -0.13 8.15 8.50
CA ASP A 84 -0.16 6.69 8.51
C ASP A 84 0.74 6.11 7.41
N THR A 85 0.76 6.72 6.22
CA THR A 85 1.63 6.31 5.12
C THR A 85 3.11 6.53 5.45
N GLN A 86 3.45 7.64 6.10
CA GLN A 86 4.81 7.90 6.58
C GLN A 86 5.26 6.90 7.65
N GLU A 87 4.36 6.52 8.58
CA GLU A 87 4.65 5.49 9.58
C GLU A 87 4.86 4.12 8.92
N PHE A 88 3.99 3.76 7.97
CA PHE A 88 4.16 2.55 7.16
C PHE A 88 5.53 2.50 6.48
N LEU A 89 5.93 3.56 5.76
CA LEU A 89 7.22 3.62 5.07
C LEU A 89 8.37 3.39 6.06
N THR A 90 8.32 4.04 7.22
CA THR A 90 9.33 3.87 8.29
C THR A 90 9.43 2.42 8.75
N LEU A 91 8.29 1.75 8.99
CA LEU A 91 8.25 0.35 9.40
C LEU A 91 8.70 -0.59 8.27
N ALA A 92 8.29 -0.34 7.04
CA ALA A 92 8.62 -1.13 5.88
C ALA A 92 10.13 -1.14 5.61
N TYR A 93 10.80 0.02 5.64
CA TYR A 93 12.25 0.09 5.49
C TYR A 93 13.01 -0.65 6.59
N ARG A 94 12.53 -0.59 7.85
CA ARG A 94 13.15 -1.35 8.95
C ARG A 94 13.08 -2.86 8.68
N ARG A 95 11.90 -3.34 8.27
CA ARG A 95 11.66 -4.77 8.00
C ARG A 95 12.41 -5.26 6.76
N LEU A 96 12.51 -4.45 5.70
CA LEU A 96 13.34 -4.77 4.54
C LEU A 96 14.81 -4.98 4.93
N LYS A 97 15.38 -4.10 5.77
CA LYS A 97 16.76 -4.24 6.25
C LYS A 97 17.00 -5.51 7.07
N GLU A 98 15.96 -6.02 7.72
CA GLU A 98 15.97 -7.29 8.46
C GLU A 98 15.72 -8.52 7.55
N GLY A 99 15.57 -8.31 6.24
CA GLY A 99 15.33 -9.35 5.24
C GLY A 99 13.90 -9.88 5.22
N TRP A 100 12.91 -9.03 5.52
CA TRP A 100 11.49 -9.35 5.35
C TRP A 100 10.97 -8.82 4.02
N ASP A 101 9.97 -9.51 3.47
CA ASP A 101 9.20 -9.05 2.32
C ASP A 101 8.07 -8.13 2.78
N ILE A 102 7.85 -7.02 2.05
CA ILE A 102 6.74 -6.11 2.32
C ILE A 102 5.62 -6.41 1.33
N VAL A 103 4.40 -6.58 1.82
CA VAL A 103 3.23 -6.90 1.02
C VAL A 103 2.11 -5.95 1.35
N TYR A 104 1.50 -5.38 0.30
CA TYR A 104 0.28 -4.59 0.39
C TYR A 104 -0.90 -5.39 -0.18
N THR A 105 -2.08 -5.24 0.41
CA THR A 105 -3.33 -5.84 -0.09
C THR A 105 -4.52 -4.96 0.29
N SER A 106 -5.60 -5.06 -0.47
CA SER A 106 -6.83 -4.29 -0.25
C SER A 106 -8.08 -5.15 -0.47
N TRP A 107 -9.20 -4.75 0.14
CA TRP A 107 -10.52 -5.32 -0.14
C TRP A 107 -11.57 -4.21 -0.24
N TRP A 108 -12.34 -4.21 -1.32
CA TRP A 108 -13.49 -3.32 -1.54
C TRP A 108 -14.64 -3.98 -2.31
#